data_AF-A0A847W5H1-F1
#
_entry.id   AF-A0A847W5H1-F1
#
_cell.length_a   1.000
_cell.length_b   1.000
_cell.length_c   1.000
_cell.angle_alpha   90.00
_cell.angle_beta   90.00
_cell.angle_gamma   90.00
#
_symmetry.space_group_name_H-M   'P 1'
#
loop_
_entity.id
_entity.type
_entity.pdbx_description
1 polymer ?
#
loop_
_entity_poly.entity_id
_entity_poly.type
_entity_poly.pdbx_seq_one_letter_code
_entity_poly.pdbx_strand_id
1 'polypeptide(L)'
;MKKFFRILLIIMIVGLLIVMIRFLYVFNYIPHRKYTNEDFGIEIFVSSVDKDGDGLDDQSDMLQSVKEYLATNPQYKSKYYGTGYPDDEYGVCTDVVAFGMLNAGYDLMVLVNEHVLANRELYDIEIVDINIDFRRVQDLQVFFRNNFISLTTDIYDLESWQPGDIIIFKRHIAVISEYRNKKGIPFIYHNASPYQKNYLEDVLEHYGEIVGHYRLSE
;
A
#
# COMPACT_ATOMS: atom_id res chain seq x y z
N MET A 1 9.07 -53.29 -12.85
CA MET A 1 8.09 -52.69 -11.92
C MET A 1 8.71 -51.78 -10.85
N LYS A 2 9.60 -52.26 -9.95
CA LYS A 2 10.18 -51.42 -8.87
C LYS A 2 10.95 -50.17 -9.35
N LYS A 3 11.73 -50.26 -10.44
CA LYS A 3 12.45 -49.10 -11.02
C LYS A 3 11.48 -48.03 -11.58
N PHE A 4 10.45 -48.47 -12.30
CA PHE A 4 9.41 -47.58 -12.85
C PHE A 4 8.65 -46.86 -11.72
N PHE A 5 8.25 -47.58 -10.67
CA PHE A 5 7.59 -46.99 -9.51
C PHE A 5 8.47 -45.97 -8.77
N ARG A 6 9.79 -46.23 -8.65
CA ARG A 6 10.74 -45.27 -8.08
C ARG A 6 10.85 -43.99 -8.93
N ILE A 7 10.90 -44.11 -10.26
CA ILE A 7 10.94 -42.95 -11.16
C ILE A 7 9.66 -42.12 -11.02
N LEU A 8 8.49 -42.77 -11.01
CA LEU A 8 7.21 -42.08 -10.84
C LEU A 8 7.12 -41.35 -9.49
N LEU A 9 7.59 -41.99 -8.41
CA LEU A 9 7.66 -41.39 -7.08
C LEU A 9 8.57 -40.16 -7.05
N ILE A 10 9.74 -40.22 -7.68
CA ILE A 10 10.66 -39.06 -7.78
C ILE A 10 10.00 -37.91 -8.54
N ILE A 11 9.36 -38.18 -9.68
CA ILE A 11 8.65 -37.15 -10.45
C ILE A 11 7.55 -36.50 -9.61
N MET A 12 6.78 -37.30 -8.86
CA MET A 12 5.73 -36.78 -7.96
C MET A 12 6.32 -35.90 -6.85
N ILE A 13 7.41 -36.32 -6.21
CA ILE A 13 8.09 -35.54 -5.16
C ILE A 13 8.63 -34.23 -5.73
N VAL A 14 9.29 -34.27 -6.90
CA VAL A 14 9.80 -33.07 -7.57
C VAL A 14 8.64 -32.13 -7.94
N GLY A 15 7.53 -32.66 -8.44
CA GLY A 15 6.32 -31.88 -8.72
C GLY A 15 5.78 -31.19 -7.47
N LEU A 16 5.65 -31.92 -6.36
CA LEU A 16 5.22 -31.36 -5.07
C LEU A 16 6.18 -30.28 -4.56
N LEU A 17 7.49 -30.48 -4.70
CA LEU A 17 8.51 -29.49 -4.33
C LEU A 17 8.38 -28.21 -5.17
N ILE A 18 8.17 -28.31 -6.48
CA ILE A 18 7.97 -27.15 -7.35
C ILE A 18 6.71 -26.37 -6.94
N VAL A 19 5.61 -27.07 -6.66
CA VAL A 19 4.36 -26.45 -6.18
C VAL A 19 4.59 -25.76 -4.84
N MET A 20 5.29 -26.40 -3.90
CA MET A 20 5.63 -25.83 -2.60
C MET A 20 6.52 -24.58 -2.72
N ILE A 21 7.57 -24.62 -3.54
CA ILE A 21 8.43 -23.46 -3.78
C ILE A 21 7.63 -22.31 -4.40
N ARG A 22 6.79 -22.59 -5.39
CA ARG A 22 5.92 -21.58 -6.00
C ARG A 22 4.94 -21.00 -4.98
N PHE A 23 4.38 -21.83 -4.11
CA PHE A 23 3.53 -21.38 -3.01
C PHE A 23 4.29 -20.43 -2.08
N LEU A 24 5.48 -20.83 -1.59
CA LEU A 24 6.29 -19.98 -0.71
C LEU A 24 6.73 -18.66 -1.39
N TYR A 25 6.94 -18.68 -2.71
CA TYR A 25 7.24 -17.48 -3.48
C TYR A 25 6.03 -16.55 -3.56
N VAL A 26 4.87 -17.03 -4.02
CA VAL A 26 3.64 -16.21 -4.15
C VAL A 26 3.21 -15.63 -2.80
N PHE A 27 3.35 -16.37 -1.71
CA PHE A 27 3.02 -15.89 -0.36
C PHE A 27 4.15 -15.08 0.30
N ASN A 28 5.10 -14.55 -0.47
CA ASN A 28 6.18 -13.67 0.00
C ASN A 28 7.06 -14.26 1.14
N TYR A 29 7.07 -15.59 1.33
CA TYR A 29 7.98 -16.27 2.26
C TYR A 29 9.41 -16.35 1.71
N ILE A 30 9.54 -16.48 0.39
CA ILE A 30 10.82 -16.39 -0.31
C ILE A 30 10.98 -14.93 -0.78
N PRO A 31 12.09 -14.25 -0.43
CA PRO A 31 12.34 -12.89 -0.89
C PRO A 31 12.29 -12.79 -2.42
N HIS A 32 11.50 -11.85 -2.91
CA HIS A 32 11.45 -11.50 -4.31
C HIS A 32 12.67 -10.66 -4.69
N ARG A 33 13.22 -10.91 -5.89
CA ARG A 33 14.20 -9.99 -6.47
C ARG A 33 13.51 -8.66 -6.74
N LYS A 34 14.14 -7.58 -6.30
CA LYS A 34 13.67 -6.22 -6.48
C LYS A 34 14.36 -5.59 -7.68
N TYR A 35 13.58 -4.89 -8.48
CA TYR A 35 13.97 -4.03 -9.59
C TYR A 35 13.50 -2.61 -9.28
N THR A 36 13.93 -1.62 -10.05
CA THR A 36 13.49 -0.22 -9.92
C THR A 36 12.87 0.28 -11.22
N ASN A 37 12.37 1.52 -11.24
CA ASN A 37 11.90 2.17 -12.47
C ASN A 37 12.96 2.15 -13.60
N GLU A 38 14.24 2.33 -13.25
CA GLU A 38 15.36 2.35 -14.21
C GLU A 38 15.49 1.04 -14.99
N ASP A 39 15.28 -0.12 -14.33
CA ASP A 39 15.33 -1.44 -14.99
C ASP A 39 14.29 -1.61 -16.11
N PHE A 40 13.24 -0.80 -16.10
CA PHE A 40 12.15 -0.81 -17.09
C PHE A 40 12.13 0.44 -17.97
N GLY A 41 13.09 1.35 -17.84
CA GLY A 41 13.13 2.61 -18.59
C GLY A 41 12.01 3.58 -18.23
N ILE A 42 11.46 3.47 -17.02
CA ILE A 42 10.39 4.34 -16.52
C ILE A 42 11.05 5.56 -15.85
N GLU A 43 10.65 6.76 -16.24
CA GLU A 43 11.09 7.98 -15.54
C GLU A 43 10.37 8.07 -14.18
N ILE A 44 11.11 8.50 -13.14
CA ILE A 44 10.52 8.73 -11.82
C ILE A 44 9.70 10.02 -11.90
N PHE A 45 8.44 9.92 -11.50
CA PHE A 45 7.61 11.11 -11.33
C PHE A 45 8.11 11.94 -10.15
N VAL A 46 8.19 13.26 -10.35
CA VAL A 46 8.53 14.26 -9.35
C VAL A 46 7.39 15.27 -9.37
N SER A 47 6.72 15.47 -8.24
CA SER A 47 5.67 16.46 -8.16
C SER A 47 6.24 17.87 -8.36
N SER A 48 5.45 18.73 -8.99
CA SER A 48 5.69 20.16 -9.06
C SER A 48 5.32 20.89 -7.76
N VAL A 49 4.73 20.18 -6.79
CA VAL A 49 4.26 20.71 -5.50
C VAL A 49 5.16 20.19 -4.38
N ASP A 50 5.46 21.10 -3.47
CA ASP A 50 6.14 20.89 -2.19
C ASP A 50 5.27 21.62 -1.16
N LYS A 51 4.35 20.88 -0.50
CA LYS A 51 3.31 21.46 0.34
C LYS A 51 3.83 21.95 1.67
N ASP A 52 4.81 21.26 2.26
CA ASP A 52 5.36 21.62 3.56
C ASP A 52 6.58 22.55 3.45
N GLY A 53 7.13 22.72 2.25
CA GLY A 53 8.16 23.68 1.90
C GLY A 53 9.56 23.25 2.34
N ASP A 54 9.80 21.95 2.49
CA ASP A 54 11.06 21.41 2.99
C ASP A 54 12.14 21.22 1.89
N GLY A 55 11.73 21.38 0.62
CA GLY A 55 12.58 21.25 -0.57
C GLY A 55 12.55 19.87 -1.22
N LEU A 56 11.77 18.93 -0.70
CA LEU A 56 11.39 17.69 -1.35
C LEU A 56 10.00 17.84 -1.99
N ASP A 57 9.72 17.08 -3.05
CA ASP A 57 8.39 17.12 -3.68
C ASP A 57 7.42 16.20 -2.93
N ASP A 58 6.13 16.54 -2.94
CA ASP A 58 5.07 15.83 -2.19
C ASP A 58 5.12 14.30 -2.38
N GLN A 59 5.45 13.85 -3.59
CA GLN A 59 5.47 12.43 -3.91
C GLN A 59 6.66 11.71 -3.25
N SER A 60 7.83 12.37 -3.26
CA SER A 60 9.03 11.89 -2.59
C SER A 60 8.87 11.94 -1.07
N ASP A 61 8.22 12.98 -0.52
CA ASP A 61 7.90 13.08 0.92
C ASP A 61 7.00 11.96 1.38
N MET A 62 5.94 11.69 0.62
CA MET A 62 5.02 10.60 0.89
C MET A 62 5.77 9.26 1.03
N LEU A 63 6.64 8.95 0.08
CA LEU A 63 7.41 7.70 0.09
C LEU A 63 8.40 7.66 1.26
N GLN A 64 9.14 8.75 1.49
CA GLN A 64 10.11 8.83 2.58
C GLN A 64 9.42 8.66 3.94
N SER A 65 8.32 9.38 4.16
CA SER A 65 7.56 9.38 5.40
C SER A 65 6.92 8.03 5.70
N VAL A 66 6.43 7.32 4.68
CA VAL A 66 5.98 5.93 4.81
C VAL A 66 7.11 5.03 5.29
N LYS A 67 8.32 5.17 4.73
CA LYS A 67 9.48 4.36 5.11
C LYS A 67 9.93 4.68 6.53
N GLU A 68 9.89 5.94 6.95
CA GLU A 68 10.20 6.37 8.32
C GLU A 68 9.19 5.80 9.33
N TYR A 69 7.89 5.90 9.05
CA TYR A 69 6.86 5.30 9.89
C TYR A 69 7.04 3.78 10.01
N LEU A 70 7.24 3.08 8.90
CA LEU A 70 7.44 1.62 8.92
C LEU A 70 8.75 1.20 9.61
N ALA A 71 9.78 2.07 9.63
CA ALA A 71 11.02 1.82 10.37
C ALA A 71 10.80 1.81 11.90
N THR A 72 9.71 2.40 12.40
CA THR A 72 9.30 2.26 13.81
C THR A 72 8.74 0.87 14.14
N ASN A 73 8.56 0.01 13.14
CA ASN A 73 8.07 -1.36 13.25
C ASN A 73 6.68 -1.49 13.92
N PRO A 74 5.65 -0.77 13.41
CA PRO A 74 4.33 -0.75 14.00
C PRO A 74 3.65 -2.12 13.95
N GLN A 75 3.24 -2.65 15.11
CA GLN A 75 2.56 -3.93 15.20
C GLN A 75 1.08 -3.78 14.81
N TYR A 76 0.56 -4.70 14.00
CA TYR A 76 -0.84 -4.60 13.60
C TYR A 76 -1.78 -4.72 14.80
N LYS A 77 -2.60 -3.69 15.04
CA LYS A 77 -3.69 -3.75 16.00
C LYS A 77 -4.74 -2.70 15.68
N SER A 78 -5.97 -3.16 15.44
CA SER A 78 -7.11 -2.26 15.33
C SER A 78 -7.51 -1.77 16.73
N LYS A 79 -7.27 -0.48 16.98
CA LYS A 79 -7.51 0.20 18.26
C LYS A 79 -7.99 1.62 17.99
N TYR A 80 -8.91 2.12 18.82
CA TYR A 80 -9.30 3.53 18.82
C TYR A 80 -8.30 4.37 19.61
N TYR A 81 -7.95 5.55 19.08
CA TYR A 81 -7.07 6.52 19.72
C TYR A 81 -7.82 7.83 19.89
N GLY A 82 -7.92 8.35 21.12
CA GLY A 82 -8.61 9.62 21.38
C GLY A 82 -7.89 10.84 20.79
N THR A 83 -6.64 10.67 20.36
CA THR A 83 -5.80 11.64 19.65
C THR A 83 -5.85 11.49 18.13
N GLY A 84 -6.58 10.49 17.61
CA GLY A 84 -6.59 10.10 16.20
C GLY A 84 -5.42 9.21 15.82
N TYR A 85 -4.20 9.76 15.87
CA TYR A 85 -2.98 9.06 15.50
C TYR A 85 -2.47 8.12 16.62
N PRO A 86 -1.98 6.91 16.27
CA PRO A 86 -1.39 6.00 17.22
C PRO A 86 -0.03 6.49 17.73
N ASP A 87 0.23 6.29 19.02
CA ASP A 87 1.46 6.69 19.73
C ASP A 87 2.07 5.53 20.53
N ASP A 88 1.56 4.31 20.34
CA ASP A 88 1.80 3.16 21.21
C ASP A 88 2.27 1.93 20.45
N GLU A 89 3.25 2.08 19.53
CA GLU A 89 3.86 0.99 18.71
C GLU A 89 2.89 0.19 17.82
N TYR A 90 1.60 0.47 17.84
CA TYR A 90 0.60 -0.21 17.02
C TYR A 90 0.16 0.62 15.81
N GLY A 91 -0.42 -0.04 14.83
CA GLY A 91 -1.07 0.62 13.70
C GLY A 91 -1.88 -0.33 12.84
N VAL A 92 -2.51 0.22 11.82
CA VAL A 92 -3.20 -0.51 10.75
C VAL A 92 -2.79 0.05 9.38
N CYS A 93 -3.39 -0.45 8.31
CA CYS A 93 -3.04 -0.07 6.95
C CYS A 93 -3.27 1.41 6.64
N THR A 94 -4.33 2.00 7.19
CA THR A 94 -4.63 3.44 7.03
C THR A 94 -3.61 4.32 7.73
N ASP A 95 -2.99 3.86 8.82
CA ASP A 95 -1.95 4.64 9.52
C ASP A 95 -0.68 4.77 8.66
N VAL A 96 -0.35 3.77 7.84
CA VAL A 96 0.76 3.85 6.87
C VAL A 96 0.57 5.04 5.91
N VAL A 97 -0.65 5.20 5.40
CA VAL A 97 -1.00 6.32 4.52
C VAL A 97 -1.08 7.62 5.30
N ALA A 98 -1.70 7.61 6.48
CA ALA A 98 -1.92 8.81 7.28
C ALA A 98 -0.61 9.45 7.74
N PHE A 99 0.39 8.67 8.18
CA PHE A 99 1.72 9.20 8.50
C PHE A 99 2.52 9.60 7.27
N GLY A 100 2.38 8.86 6.16
CA GLY A 100 2.98 9.25 4.88
C GLY A 100 2.53 10.65 4.44
N MET A 101 1.22 10.88 4.48
CA MET A 101 0.61 12.13 4.09
C MET A 101 0.89 13.26 5.08
N LEU A 102 0.84 12.97 6.38
CA LEU A 102 1.00 13.99 7.43
C LEU A 102 2.34 14.73 7.28
N ASN A 103 3.41 13.97 7.05
CA ASN A 103 4.75 14.51 6.91
C ASN A 103 5.02 15.09 5.50
N ALA A 104 4.17 14.82 4.51
CA ALA A 104 4.14 15.56 3.24
C ALA A 104 3.26 16.83 3.32
N GLY A 105 2.91 17.29 4.53
CA GLY A 105 2.07 18.46 4.77
C GLY A 105 0.55 18.23 4.66
N TYR A 106 0.09 16.99 4.44
CA TYR A 106 -1.34 16.63 4.33
C TYR A 106 -1.83 15.91 5.58
N ASP A 107 -2.36 16.66 6.56
CA ASP A 107 -3.00 16.06 7.73
C ASP A 107 -4.32 15.37 7.35
N LEU A 108 -4.25 14.05 7.12
CA LEU A 108 -5.37 13.24 6.66
C LEU A 108 -6.54 13.25 7.65
N MET A 109 -6.27 13.37 8.95
CA MET A 109 -7.30 13.44 9.99
C MET A 109 -8.14 14.72 9.81
N VAL A 110 -7.47 15.86 9.65
CA VAL A 110 -8.12 17.16 9.45
C VAL A 110 -8.84 17.19 8.10
N LEU A 111 -8.16 16.81 7.03
CA LEU A 111 -8.70 16.88 5.67
C LEU A 111 -9.94 16.00 5.48
N VAL A 112 -9.92 14.77 5.99
CA VAL A 112 -11.09 13.87 5.91
C VAL A 112 -12.25 14.45 6.73
N ASN A 113 -11.99 14.94 7.93
CA ASN A 113 -13.04 15.52 8.77
C ASN A 113 -13.69 16.74 8.11
N GLU A 114 -12.91 17.66 7.56
CA GLU A 114 -13.42 18.82 6.82
C GLU A 114 -14.30 18.39 5.63
N HIS A 115 -13.83 17.41 4.86
CA HIS A 115 -14.57 16.91 3.70
C HIS A 115 -15.86 16.17 4.10
N VAL A 116 -15.84 15.39 5.19
CA VAL A 116 -17.04 14.71 5.75
C VAL A 116 -18.07 15.72 6.24
N LEU A 117 -17.64 16.80 6.90
CA LEU A 117 -18.53 17.86 7.37
C LEU A 117 -19.18 18.62 6.21
N ALA A 118 -18.44 18.83 5.11
CA ALA A 118 -18.94 19.53 3.93
C ALA A 118 -19.84 18.67 3.03
N ASN A 119 -19.65 17.34 3.00
CA ASN A 119 -20.30 16.44 2.04
C ASN A 119 -20.94 15.22 2.73
N ARG A 120 -21.72 15.46 3.79
CA ARG A 120 -22.17 14.43 4.73
C ARG A 120 -22.93 13.28 4.06
N GLU A 121 -23.65 13.56 2.98
CA GLU A 121 -24.44 12.63 2.18
C GLU A 121 -23.62 11.63 1.36
N LEU A 122 -22.32 11.89 1.15
CA LEU A 122 -21.43 10.97 0.45
C LEU A 122 -20.93 9.81 1.33
N TYR A 123 -21.11 9.93 2.65
CA TYR A 123 -20.53 9.04 3.65
C TYR A 123 -21.59 8.24 4.41
N ASP A 124 -21.33 6.94 4.56
CA ASP A 124 -22.13 6.05 5.41
C ASP A 124 -21.61 6.06 6.86
N ILE A 125 -21.58 7.26 7.45
CA ILE A 125 -21.17 7.49 8.85
C ILE A 125 -22.41 7.87 9.64
N GLU A 126 -22.67 7.26 10.78
CA GLU A 126 -23.79 7.68 11.65
C GLU A 126 -23.38 8.88 12.53
N ILE A 127 -22.24 8.77 13.20
CA ILE A 127 -21.68 9.79 14.09
C ILE A 127 -20.29 10.14 13.58
N VAL A 128 -20.11 11.41 13.21
CA VAL A 128 -18.79 11.93 12.76
C VAL A 128 -17.85 11.94 13.95
N ASP A 129 -16.66 11.38 13.75
CA ASP A 129 -15.61 11.33 14.73
C ASP A 129 -14.26 11.49 14.03
N ILE A 130 -13.72 12.70 14.16
CA ILE A 130 -12.43 13.12 13.60
C ILE A 130 -11.31 12.13 13.92
N ASN A 131 -11.34 11.46 15.07
CA ASN A 131 -10.26 10.58 15.51
C ASN A 131 -10.28 9.19 14.85
N ILE A 132 -11.33 8.83 14.11
CA ILE A 132 -11.47 7.48 13.55
C ILE A 132 -11.92 7.45 12.10
N ASP A 133 -12.63 8.47 11.60
CA ASP A 133 -13.18 8.48 10.25
C ASP A 133 -12.06 8.38 9.19
N PHE A 134 -10.95 9.11 9.36
CA PHE A 134 -9.77 9.00 8.48
C PHE A 134 -9.04 7.65 8.54
N ARG A 135 -9.38 6.79 9.52
CA ARG A 135 -8.79 5.46 9.69
C ARG A 135 -9.69 4.35 9.14
N ARG A 136 -10.82 4.70 8.51
CA ARG A 136 -11.73 3.74 7.86
C ARG A 136 -11.52 3.76 6.35
N VAL A 137 -11.19 2.60 5.80
CA VAL A 137 -10.92 2.45 4.36
C VAL A 137 -12.10 2.90 3.49
N GLN A 138 -13.35 2.66 3.92
CA GLN A 138 -14.55 3.06 3.17
C GLN A 138 -14.66 4.59 3.05
N ASP A 139 -14.39 5.31 4.14
CA ASP A 139 -14.41 6.76 4.16
C ASP A 139 -13.25 7.34 3.34
N LEU A 140 -12.07 6.72 3.42
CA LEU A 140 -10.92 7.08 2.58
C LEU A 140 -11.19 6.84 1.08
N GLN A 141 -11.90 5.79 0.68
CA GLN A 141 -12.29 5.60 -0.72
C GLN A 141 -13.11 6.79 -1.26
N VAL A 142 -14.06 7.29 -0.46
CA VAL A 142 -14.86 8.46 -0.82
C VAL A 142 -13.98 9.70 -0.85
N PHE A 143 -13.15 9.91 0.16
CA PHE A 143 -12.29 11.09 0.27
C PHE A 143 -11.29 11.19 -0.89
N PHE A 144 -10.48 10.15 -1.13
CA PHE A 144 -9.44 10.19 -2.17
C PHE A 144 -10.00 10.39 -3.56
N ARG A 145 -11.12 9.72 -3.88
CA ARG A 145 -11.81 9.87 -5.17
C ARG A 145 -12.22 11.32 -5.49
N ASN A 146 -12.52 12.11 -4.46
CA ASN A 146 -13.02 13.48 -4.65
C ASN A 146 -11.94 14.56 -4.50
N ASN A 147 -10.76 14.25 -3.94
CA ASN A 147 -9.78 15.26 -3.53
C ASN A 147 -8.39 15.08 -4.16
N PHE A 148 -8.11 13.96 -4.82
CA PHE A 148 -6.78 13.63 -5.35
C PHE A 148 -6.82 13.19 -6.81
N ILE A 149 -5.66 13.19 -7.46
CA ILE A 149 -5.52 12.83 -8.87
C ILE A 149 -5.76 11.32 -9.02
N SER A 150 -6.87 10.94 -9.65
CA SER A 150 -7.15 9.53 -9.95
C SER A 150 -6.34 9.05 -11.14
N LEU A 151 -5.72 7.89 -10.99
CA LEU A 151 -4.93 7.21 -12.00
C LEU A 151 -5.60 5.91 -12.45
N THR A 152 -5.01 5.26 -13.45
CA THR A 152 -5.46 3.94 -13.91
C THR A 152 -5.33 2.89 -12.81
N THR A 153 -6.27 1.95 -12.77
CA THR A 153 -6.17 0.74 -11.94
C THR A 153 -5.63 -0.47 -12.72
N ASP A 154 -5.24 -0.29 -13.98
CA ASP A 154 -4.56 -1.33 -14.76
C ASP A 154 -3.10 -1.44 -14.31
N ILE A 155 -2.79 -2.50 -13.55
CA ILE A 155 -1.45 -2.78 -13.02
C ILE A 155 -0.41 -3.08 -14.11
N TYR A 156 -0.83 -3.28 -15.36
CA TYR A 156 0.06 -3.50 -16.50
C TYR A 156 0.43 -2.21 -17.24
N ASP A 157 -0.19 -1.08 -16.91
CA ASP A 157 0.24 0.25 -17.37
C ASP A 157 1.39 0.78 -16.50
N LEU A 158 2.55 0.15 -16.62
CA LEU A 158 3.65 0.25 -15.65
C LEU A 158 4.11 1.67 -15.30
N GLU A 159 4.10 2.58 -16.27
CA GLU A 159 4.55 3.97 -16.14
C GLU A 159 3.64 4.80 -15.24
N SER A 160 2.33 4.49 -15.24
CA SER A 160 1.34 5.20 -14.44
C SER A 160 1.47 4.93 -12.94
N TRP A 161 2.15 3.87 -12.53
CA TRP A 161 2.30 3.48 -11.13
C TRP A 161 3.63 3.94 -10.59
N GLN A 162 3.64 4.99 -9.78
CA GLN A 162 4.85 5.63 -9.29
C GLN A 162 5.00 5.46 -7.78
N PRO A 163 6.24 5.42 -7.27
CA PRO A 163 6.49 5.34 -5.83
C PRO A 163 5.80 6.49 -5.10
N GLY A 164 5.22 6.22 -3.93
CA GLY A 164 4.42 7.19 -3.16
C GLY A 164 2.94 7.20 -3.52
N ASP A 165 2.52 6.61 -4.65
CA ASP A 165 1.10 6.61 -5.04
C ASP A 165 0.28 5.80 -4.02
N ILE A 166 -0.94 6.25 -3.76
CA ILE A 166 -1.86 5.62 -2.82
C ILE A 166 -2.76 4.66 -3.58
N ILE A 167 -2.88 3.43 -3.10
CA ILE A 167 -3.78 2.44 -3.69
C ILE A 167 -4.78 1.95 -2.68
N ILE A 168 -6.01 1.77 -3.14
CA ILE A 168 -7.11 1.31 -2.29
C ILE A 168 -7.68 0.04 -2.88
N PHE A 169 -7.74 -0.99 -2.04
CA PHE A 169 -8.53 -2.18 -2.25
C PHE A 169 -9.87 -2.03 -1.52
N LYS A 170 -10.85 -2.88 -1.85
CA LYS A 170 -12.18 -2.83 -1.24
C LYS A 170 -12.19 -2.76 0.30
N ARG A 171 -11.21 -3.38 0.98
CA ARG A 171 -11.10 -3.41 2.45
C ARG A 171 -9.68 -3.14 2.97
N HIS A 172 -8.81 -2.56 2.15
CA HIS A 172 -7.41 -2.34 2.51
C HIS A 172 -6.85 -1.13 1.77
N ILE A 173 -5.78 -0.53 2.28
CA ILE A 173 -5.09 0.58 1.64
C ILE A 173 -3.57 0.37 1.75
N ALA A 174 -2.82 0.87 0.79
CA ALA A 174 -1.37 0.74 0.74
C ALA A 174 -0.74 1.89 -0.05
N VAL A 175 0.60 1.92 -0.05
CA VAL A 175 1.41 2.90 -0.79
C VAL A 175 2.31 2.15 -1.76
N ILE A 176 2.45 2.65 -3.00
CA ILE A 176 3.36 2.09 -3.99
C ILE A 176 4.81 2.33 -3.57
N SER A 177 5.62 1.27 -3.59
CA SER A 177 7.05 1.36 -3.27
C SER A 177 7.92 1.69 -4.47
N GLU A 178 9.19 1.98 -4.22
CA GLU A 178 10.22 2.13 -5.25
C GLU A 178 10.63 0.82 -5.94
N TYR A 179 10.17 -0.32 -5.44
CA TYR A 179 10.57 -1.63 -5.94
C TYR A 179 9.54 -2.24 -6.86
N ARG A 180 10.02 -2.88 -7.92
CA ARG A 180 9.22 -3.62 -8.91
C ARG A 180 9.63 -5.07 -8.98
N ASN A 181 8.69 -5.93 -9.37
CA ASN A 181 8.99 -7.32 -9.68
C ASN A 181 9.50 -7.45 -11.12
N LYS A 182 9.82 -8.67 -11.55
CA LYS A 182 10.39 -8.93 -12.89
C LYS A 182 9.47 -8.54 -14.07
N LYS A 183 8.18 -8.29 -13.81
CA LYS A 183 7.20 -7.83 -14.82
C LYS A 183 7.07 -6.31 -14.83
N GLY A 184 7.75 -5.59 -13.94
CA GLY A 184 7.62 -4.15 -13.76
C GLY A 184 6.46 -3.74 -12.85
N ILE A 185 5.70 -4.69 -12.31
CA ILE A 185 4.61 -4.40 -11.37
C ILE A 185 5.22 -4.03 -10.01
N PRO A 186 4.81 -2.92 -9.39
CA PRO A 186 5.41 -2.47 -8.14
C PRO A 186 4.99 -3.32 -6.94
N PHE A 187 5.88 -3.36 -5.95
CA PHE A 187 5.59 -3.81 -4.60
C PHE A 187 4.86 -2.70 -3.85
N ILE A 188 4.23 -3.06 -2.73
CA ILE A 188 3.47 -2.11 -1.91
C ILE A 188 3.97 -2.10 -0.47
N TYR A 189 3.91 -0.92 0.15
CA TYR A 189 4.07 -0.70 1.58
C TYR A 189 2.71 -0.72 2.27
N HIS A 190 2.52 -1.61 3.24
CA HIS A 190 1.26 -1.77 3.97
C HIS A 190 1.43 -2.49 5.32
N ASN A 191 0.47 -2.28 6.23
CA ASN A 191 0.34 -3.00 7.50
C ASN A 191 -1.02 -3.70 7.58
N ALA A 192 -1.08 -4.96 7.17
CA ALA A 192 -2.32 -5.70 6.89
C ALA A 192 -2.77 -6.63 8.02
N SER A 193 -1.86 -7.21 8.80
CA SER A 193 -2.26 -8.17 9.84
C SER A 193 -1.14 -8.46 10.85
N PRO A 194 -1.46 -9.05 12.03
CA PRO A 194 -0.46 -9.46 13.02
C PRO A 194 0.49 -10.57 12.54
N TYR A 195 0.15 -11.22 11.42
CA TYR A 195 0.92 -12.33 10.86
C TYR A 195 1.76 -11.91 9.65
N GLN A 196 1.67 -10.66 9.25
CA GLN A 196 2.45 -10.11 8.16
C GLN A 196 3.94 -10.15 8.54
N LYS A 197 4.78 -10.63 7.64
CA LYS A 197 6.21 -10.77 7.89
C LYS A 197 7.02 -9.55 7.50
N ASN A 198 6.62 -8.89 6.42
CA ASN A 198 7.31 -7.74 5.86
C ASN A 198 6.27 -6.69 5.47
N TYR A 199 6.55 -5.42 5.72
CA TYR A 199 5.66 -4.33 5.26
C TYR A 199 5.70 -4.10 3.75
N LEU A 200 6.74 -4.62 3.08
CA LEU A 200 6.94 -4.52 1.63
C LEU A 200 6.66 -5.88 0.99
N GLU A 201 5.59 -5.98 0.19
CA GLU A 201 5.18 -7.24 -0.44
C GLU A 201 4.86 -7.08 -1.94
N ASP A 202 5.19 -8.10 -2.74
CA ASP A 202 4.78 -8.22 -4.15
C ASP A 202 3.44 -8.94 -4.20
N VAL A 203 2.33 -8.17 -4.15
CA VAL A 203 0.98 -8.71 -3.98
C VAL A 203 -0.08 -8.14 -4.93
N LEU A 204 0.24 -7.12 -5.73
CA LEU A 204 -0.74 -6.42 -6.57
C LEU A 204 -1.56 -7.34 -7.48
N GLU A 205 -0.91 -8.38 -8.05
CA GLU A 205 -1.60 -9.32 -8.95
C GLU A 205 -2.61 -10.25 -8.24
N HIS A 206 -2.57 -10.36 -6.91
CA HIS A 206 -3.33 -11.38 -6.19
C HIS A 206 -3.93 -10.96 -4.83
N TYR A 207 -3.71 -9.72 -4.39
CA TYR A 207 -4.25 -9.22 -3.12
C TYR A 207 -5.78 -9.07 -3.16
N GLY A 208 -6.31 -8.55 -4.27
CA GLY A 208 -7.75 -8.33 -4.47
C GLY A 208 -8.03 -7.25 -5.50
N GLU A 209 -9.30 -6.88 -5.63
CA GLU A 209 -9.75 -5.80 -6.51
C GLU A 209 -9.24 -4.44 -6.03
N ILE A 210 -8.51 -3.74 -6.90
CA ILE A 210 -8.09 -2.36 -6.72
C ILE A 210 -9.26 -1.46 -7.14
N VAL A 211 -9.76 -0.68 -6.20
CA VAL A 211 -10.91 0.22 -6.38
C VAL A 211 -10.52 1.68 -6.49
N GLY A 212 -9.23 1.99 -6.34
CA GLY A 212 -8.69 3.33 -6.53
C GLY A 212 -7.16 3.34 -6.53
N HIS A 213 -6.62 4.28 -7.29
CA HIS A 213 -5.19 4.56 -7.40
C HIS A 213 -5.04 6.08 -7.54
N TYR A 214 -4.30 6.71 -6.64
CA TYR A 214 -4.29 8.15 -6.46
C TYR A 214 -2.88 8.69 -6.28
N ARG A 215 -2.69 9.91 -6.76
CA ARG A 215 -1.47 10.70 -6.58
C ARG A 215 -1.77 11.97 -5.77
N LEU A 216 -0.81 12.39 -4.93
CA LEU A 216 -1.00 13.54 -4.04
C LEU A 216 -1.20 14.84 -4.82
N SER A 217 -0.36 15.08 -5.81
CA SER A 217 -0.27 16.35 -6.53
C SER A 217 0.35 16.16 -7.92
N GLU A 218 0.25 17.21 -8.74
CA GLU A 218 0.70 17.22 -10.15
C GLU A 218 2.20 17.43 -10.33
#